data_AF-A0A7C5WT21-F1
#
_entry.id   AF-A0A7C5WT21-F1
#
_cell.length_a   1.000
_cell.length_b   1.000
_cell.length_c   1.000
_cell.angle_alpha   90.00
_cell.angle_beta   90.00
_cell.angle_gamma   90.00
#
_symmetry.space_group_name_H-M   'P 1'
#
loop_
_entity.id
_entity.type
_entity.pdbx_description
1 polymer ?
#
loop_
_entity_poly.entity_id
_entity_poly.type
_entity_poly.pdbx_seq_one_letter_code
_entity_poly.pdbx_strand_id
1 'polypeptide(L)'
;RHADLPVPSQLCAEEVDVLMRKGPVETLLNNTASIELPAEGFDMKAYIANIEVSLIQNALDKSHGVIAHAAKSLGMQRTTLAEKMRKYHISRPVETSAA
;
A
#
# COMPACT_ATOMS: atom_id res chain seq x y z
N ARG A 1 -8.38 27.99 54.30
CA ARG A 1 -7.20 27.49 53.56
C ARG A 1 -7.68 26.34 52.69
N HIS A 2 -8.04 26.62 51.44
CA HIS A 2 -8.46 25.59 50.49
C HIS A 2 -7.19 24.85 50.03
N ALA A 3 -7.17 23.53 50.18
CA ALA A 3 -6.13 22.70 49.61
C ALA A 3 -6.45 22.54 48.12
N ASP A 4 -5.60 23.10 47.27
CA ASP A 4 -5.59 22.87 45.83
C ASP A 4 -5.41 21.38 45.56
N LEU A 5 -6.41 20.78 44.91
CA LEU A 5 -6.26 19.46 44.28
C LEU A 5 -5.29 19.62 43.09
N PRO A 6 -4.40 18.64 42.84
CA PRO A 6 -3.51 18.70 41.70
C PRO A 6 -4.34 18.63 40.42
N VAL A 7 -4.17 19.67 39.58
CA VAL A 7 -4.67 19.71 38.21
C VAL A 7 -4.10 18.50 37.46
N PRO A 8 -4.92 17.70 36.73
CA PRO A 8 -4.42 16.64 35.89
C PRO A 8 -3.63 17.24 34.73
N SER A 9 -2.34 17.45 35.00
CA SER A 9 -1.32 17.80 34.02
C SER A 9 -0.89 16.48 33.41
N GLN A 10 -0.97 16.37 32.08
CA GLN A 10 -0.57 15.23 31.25
C GLN A 10 -1.65 14.16 31.05
N LEU A 11 -2.61 14.46 30.18
CA LEU A 11 -2.60 13.81 28.86
C LEU A 11 -3.01 14.89 27.84
N CYS A 12 -2.05 15.28 27.00
CA CYS A 12 -2.25 16.26 25.95
C CYS A 12 -3.29 15.77 24.94
N ALA A 13 -4.12 16.69 24.46
CA ALA A 13 -5.25 16.46 23.55
C ALA A 13 -4.85 16.14 22.09
N GLU A 14 -3.82 15.31 21.86
CA GLU A 14 -3.22 15.11 20.53
C GLU A 14 -3.19 13.63 20.07
N GLU A 15 -3.88 12.69 20.71
CA GLU A 15 -3.86 11.27 20.31
C GLU A 15 -5.08 10.77 19.52
N VAL A 16 -6.09 11.62 19.27
CA VAL A 16 -7.31 11.19 18.52
C VAL A 16 -7.46 11.77 17.11
N ASP A 17 -6.57 12.65 16.65
CA ASP A 17 -6.60 13.20 15.27
C ASP A 17 -5.69 12.44 14.28
N VAL A 18 -4.69 11.69 14.79
CA VAL A 18 -3.72 10.98 13.93
C VAL A 18 -4.34 9.77 13.22
N LEU A 19 -5.33 9.11 13.82
CA LEU A 19 -5.94 7.89 13.31
C LEU A 19 -6.84 8.12 12.07
N MET A 20 -7.32 9.35 11.85
CA MET A 20 -8.21 9.69 10.73
C MET A 20 -7.52 10.48 9.60
N ARG A 21 -6.23 10.83 9.73
CA ARG A 21 -5.45 11.55 8.70
C ARG A 21 -4.41 10.71 7.97
N LYS A 22 -4.01 9.55 8.50
CA LYS A 22 -3.16 8.62 7.74
C LYS A 22 -3.99 7.97 6.64
N GLY A 23 -3.71 8.32 5.39
CA GLY A 23 -4.35 7.68 4.25
C GLY A 23 -4.13 6.16 4.28
N PRO A 24 -4.99 5.35 3.64
CA PRO A 24 -4.94 3.88 3.70
C PRO A 24 -3.56 3.28 3.39
N VAL A 25 -2.75 4.01 2.61
CA VAL A 25 -1.39 3.63 2.22
C VAL A 25 -0.40 3.67 3.40
N GLU A 26 -0.54 4.63 4.31
CA GLU A 26 0.41 4.83 5.41
C GLU A 26 0.24 3.81 6.55
N THR A 27 -0.99 3.33 6.74
CA THR A 27 -1.28 2.22 7.66
C THR A 27 -0.65 0.90 7.21
N LEU A 28 -0.61 0.63 5.89
CA LEU A 28 0.01 -0.58 5.35
C LEU A 28 1.54 -0.60 5.52
N LEU A 29 2.19 0.56 5.41
CA LEU A 29 3.64 0.69 5.53
C LEU A 29 4.15 0.45 6.96
N ASN A 30 3.32 0.69 7.97
CA ASN A 30 3.70 0.54 9.37
C ASN A 30 3.51 -0.88 9.93
N ASN A 31 2.94 -1.82 9.15
CA ASN A 31 2.66 -3.19 9.63
C ASN A 31 3.84 -4.18 9.44
N THR A 32 5.07 -3.68 9.32
CA THR A 32 6.27 -4.51 9.11
C THR A 32 6.76 -5.24 10.36
N ALA A 33 6.17 -4.95 11.53
CA ALA A 33 6.57 -5.51 12.82
C ALA A 33 6.40 -7.05 12.94
N SER A 34 5.79 -7.70 11.95
CA SER A 34 5.52 -9.16 11.97
C SER A 34 6.33 -9.96 10.93
N ILE A 35 7.26 -9.33 10.21
CA ILE A 35 8.00 -10.01 9.14
C ILE A 35 9.30 -10.58 9.73
N GLU A 36 9.27 -11.88 10.06
CA GLU A 36 10.46 -12.63 10.49
C GLU A 36 11.13 -13.34 9.31
N LEU A 37 12.47 -13.35 9.31
CA LEU A 37 13.26 -13.99 8.26
C LEU A 37 13.30 -15.52 8.51
N PRO A 38 12.98 -16.36 7.51
CA PRO A 38 13.10 -17.82 7.62
C PRO A 38 14.54 -18.27 7.87
N ALA A 39 14.71 -19.41 8.55
CA ALA A 39 16.03 -19.99 8.81
C ALA A 39 16.79 -20.39 7.53
N GLU A 40 16.06 -20.87 6.52
CA GLU A 40 16.59 -21.20 5.18
C GLU A 40 16.93 -19.98 4.30
N GLY A 41 16.70 -18.75 4.79
CA GLY A 41 16.90 -17.51 4.04
C GLY A 41 15.71 -17.14 3.15
N PHE A 42 15.77 -15.94 2.55
CA PHE A 42 14.64 -15.36 1.83
C PHE A 42 15.11 -14.62 0.56
N ASP A 43 14.56 -14.99 -0.59
CA ASP A 43 14.78 -14.23 -1.82
C ASP A 43 13.89 -12.99 -1.85
N MET A 44 14.42 -11.90 -1.30
CA MET A 44 13.77 -10.60 -1.30
C MET A 44 13.40 -10.12 -2.71
N LYS A 45 14.21 -10.44 -3.73
CA LYS A 45 13.94 -9.97 -5.10
C LYS A 45 12.71 -10.66 -5.66
N ALA A 46 12.60 -11.97 -5.48
CA ALA A 46 11.42 -12.73 -5.90
C ALA A 46 10.16 -12.29 -5.14
N TYR A 47 10.25 -12.09 -3.83
CA TYR A 47 9.11 -11.65 -3.02
C TYR A 47 8.60 -10.26 -3.44
N ILE A 48 9.49 -9.29 -3.58
CA ILE A 48 9.12 -7.95 -4.04
C ILE A 48 8.51 -8.02 -5.44
N ALA A 49 9.07 -8.81 -6.35
CA ALA A 49 8.50 -8.99 -7.69
C ALA A 49 7.06 -9.54 -7.62
N ASN A 50 6.79 -10.53 -6.77
CA ASN A 50 5.44 -11.09 -6.60
C ASN A 50 4.44 -10.07 -6.03
N ILE A 51 4.87 -9.27 -5.04
CA ILE A 51 4.07 -8.17 -4.51
C ILE A 51 3.78 -7.14 -5.60
N GLU A 52 4.81 -6.72 -6.34
CA GLU A 52 4.65 -5.76 -7.44
C GLU A 52 3.65 -6.25 -8.48
N VAL A 53 3.75 -7.51 -8.93
CA VAL A 53 2.80 -8.11 -9.87
C VAL A 53 1.37 -8.05 -9.32
N SER A 54 1.19 -8.46 -8.06
CA SER A 54 -0.12 -8.47 -7.40
C SER A 54 -0.71 -7.06 -7.30
N LEU A 55 0.10 -6.06 -6.96
CA LEU A 55 -0.34 -4.66 -6.89
C LEU A 55 -0.68 -4.09 -8.27
N ILE A 56 0.10 -4.42 -9.30
CA ILE A 56 -0.15 -4.00 -10.67
C ILE A 56 -1.47 -4.59 -11.18
N GLN A 57 -1.73 -5.87 -10.96
CA GLN A 57 -2.99 -6.51 -11.34
C GLN A 57 -4.19 -5.84 -10.64
N ASN A 58 -4.12 -5.72 -9.31
CA ASN A 58 -5.17 -5.05 -8.53
C ASN A 58 -5.44 -3.61 -8.99
N ALA A 59 -4.39 -2.85 -9.33
CA ALA A 59 -4.54 -1.48 -9.82
C ALA A 59 -5.15 -1.43 -11.23
N LEU A 60 -4.81 -2.38 -12.09
CA LEU A 60 -5.40 -2.50 -13.42
C LEU A 60 -6.88 -2.88 -13.33
N ASP A 61 -7.25 -3.83 -12.47
CA ASP A 61 -8.64 -4.26 -12.27
C ASP A 61 -9.50 -3.11 -11.76
N LYS A 62 -9.03 -2.39 -10.72
CA LYS A 62 -9.69 -1.19 -10.19
C LYS A 62 -9.80 -0.05 -11.20
N SER A 63 -8.94 -0.06 -12.22
CA SER A 63 -8.92 0.95 -13.29
C SER A 63 -9.58 0.46 -14.58
N HIS A 64 -10.26 -0.69 -14.58
CA HIS A 64 -10.85 -1.31 -15.78
C HIS A 64 -9.84 -1.42 -16.93
N GLY A 65 -8.59 -1.79 -16.61
CA GLY A 65 -7.49 -1.93 -17.56
C GLY A 65 -6.86 -0.62 -18.04
N VAL A 66 -7.30 0.56 -17.58
CA VAL A 66 -6.71 1.87 -17.97
C VAL A 66 -5.35 2.08 -17.29
N ILE A 67 -4.28 1.92 -18.07
CA ILE A 67 -2.88 1.98 -17.59
C ILE A 67 -2.57 3.33 -16.91
N ALA A 68 -3.09 4.44 -17.44
CA ALA A 68 -2.84 5.77 -16.87
C ALA A 68 -3.44 5.93 -15.46
N HIS A 69 -4.62 5.34 -15.21
CA HIS A 69 -5.26 5.38 -13.89
C HIS A 69 -4.58 4.42 -12.92
N ALA A 70 -4.25 3.20 -13.37
CA ALA A 70 -3.50 2.25 -12.54
C ALA A 70 -2.14 2.82 -12.12
N ALA A 71 -1.41 3.46 -13.05
CA ALA A 71 -0.13 4.11 -12.76
C ALA A 71 -0.29 5.25 -11.74
N LYS A 72 -1.35 6.06 -11.86
CA LYS A 72 -1.68 7.11 -10.89
C LYS A 72 -1.99 6.53 -9.51
N SER A 73 -2.75 5.44 -9.43
CA SER A 73 -3.09 4.76 -8.17
C SER A 73 -1.87 4.15 -7.49
N LEU A 74 -0.89 3.68 -8.26
CA LEU A 74 0.38 3.14 -7.75
C LEU A 74 1.44 4.22 -7.51
N GLY A 75 1.16 5.50 -7.81
CA GLY A 75 2.11 6.60 -7.64
C GLY A 75 3.34 6.51 -8.54
N MET A 76 3.24 5.89 -9.73
CA MET A 76 4.35 5.75 -10.68
C MET A 76 4.02 6.30 -12.07
N GLN A 77 5.04 6.48 -12.91
CA GLN A 77 4.84 6.94 -14.29
C GLN A 77 4.22 5.83 -15.15
N ARG A 78 3.38 6.23 -16.12
CA ARG A 78 2.74 5.31 -17.09
C ARG A 78 3.79 4.46 -17.84
N THR A 79 4.91 5.07 -18.22
CA THR A 79 6.02 4.41 -18.92
C THR A 79 6.63 3.31 -18.06
N THR A 80 6.93 3.61 -16.80
CA THR A 80 7.43 2.64 -15.82
C THR A 80 6.45 1.48 -15.62
N LEU A 81 5.15 1.76 -15.49
CA LEU A 81 4.14 0.71 -15.36
C LEU A 81 4.11 -0.18 -16.61
N ALA A 82 4.14 0.41 -17.81
CA ALA A 82 4.14 -0.33 -19.06
C ALA A 82 5.38 -1.24 -19.22
N GLU A 83 6.56 -0.76 -18.80
CA GLU A 83 7.79 -1.56 -18.77
C GLU A 83 7.69 -2.73 -17.79
N LYS A 84 7.19 -2.47 -16.56
CA LYS A 84 6.95 -3.53 -15.57
C LYS A 84 5.94 -4.57 -16.08
N MET A 85 4.85 -4.15 -16.70
CA MET A 85 3.86 -5.06 -17.30
C MET A 85 4.49 -5.96 -18.37
N ARG A 86 5.35 -5.40 -19.24
CA ARG A 86 6.10 -6.20 -20.22
C ARG A 86 7.07 -7.18 -19.56
N LYS A 87 7.80 -6.75 -18.54
CA LYS A 87 8.76 -7.58 -17.81
C LYS A 87 8.09 -8.75 -17.09
N TYR A 88 6.93 -8.51 -16.50
CA TYR A 88 6.17 -9.49 -15.73
C TYR A 88 5.13 -10.25 -16.55
N HIS A 89 5.08 -10.04 -17.87
CA HIS A 89 4.11 -10.67 -18.77
C HIS A 89 2.64 -10.46 -18.33
N ILE A 90 2.35 -9.30 -17.73
CA ILE A 90 1.01 -8.92 -17.29
C ILE A 90 0.25 -8.41 -18.52
N SER A 91 -0.55 -9.29 -19.12
CA SER A 91 -1.48 -8.92 -20.17
C SER A 91 -2.75 -8.34 -19.55
N ARG A 92 -3.32 -7.31 -20.19
CA ARG A 92 -4.66 -6.85 -19.86
C ARG A 92 -5.59 -8.07 -19.99
N PRO A 93 -6.42 -8.40 -18.98
CA PRO A 93 -7.49 -9.35 -19.21
C PRO A 93 -8.33 -8.74 -20.33
N VAL A 94 -8.27 -9.37 -21.51
CA VAL A 94 -9.19 -9.07 -22.58
C VAL A 94 -10.53 -9.45 -21.99
N GLU A 95 -11.30 -8.45 -21.57
CA GLU A 95 -12.70 -8.68 -21.24
C GLU A 95 -13.35 -9.14 -22.54
N THR A 96 -13.46 -10.46 -22.67
CA THR A 96 -14.31 -11.12 -23.65
C THR A 96 -15.73 -10.76 -23.30
N SER A 97 -16.16 -9.58 -23.73
CA SER A 97 -17.56 -9.28 -24.00
C SER A 97 -17.96 -10.14 -25.20
N ALA A 98 -18.30 -11.40 -24.95
CA ALA A 98 -18.96 -12.28 -25.91
C ALA A 98 -19.53 -13.52 -25.19
N ALA A 99 -20.77 -13.41 -24.70
CA ALA A 99 -21.87 -14.40 -24.80
C ALA A 99 -23.03 -13.97 -23.92
#